data_AF-A0A1F7TA46-F1
#
_entry.id   AF-A0A1F7TA46-F1
#
_cell.length_a   1.000
_cell.length_b   1.000
_cell.length_c   1.000
_cell.angle_alpha   90.00
_cell.angle_beta   90.00
_cell.angle_gamma   90.00
#
_symmetry.space_group_name_H-M   'P 1'
#
loop_
_entity.id
_entity.type
_entity.pdbx_description
1 polymer ?
#
loop_
_entity_poly.entity_id
_entity_poly.type
_entity_poly.pdbx_seq_one_letter_code
_entity_poly.pdbx_strand_id
1 'polypeptide(L)'
;MKVTERKFGRIFNLRMEESDEFYGVLVRFVKEKSIRSGLVFFLGAFYECDIIPGVLKPSPPMPPEEWTRKHLTDWRDVHGQGYISWPDTQPETLLEKHRWKGEPEPYVHLHMTLSGGPGKWEEVYGGHLCDGRIKGMLVDIVELL
;
A
#
# COMPACT_ATOMS: atom_id res chain seq x y z
N MET A 1 -18.79 -17.23 -4.54
CA MET A 1 -18.35 -16.59 -3.27
C MET A 1 -17.51 -17.60 -2.50
N LYS A 2 -16.29 -17.24 -2.11
CA LYS A 2 -15.46 -18.04 -1.18
C LYS A 2 -15.46 -17.31 0.16
N VAL A 3 -15.68 -18.02 1.25
CA VAL A 3 -15.76 -17.45 2.60
C VAL A 3 -14.73 -18.14 3.49
N THR A 4 -14.07 -17.36 4.34
CA THR A 4 -13.16 -17.88 5.36
C THR A 4 -13.46 -17.13 6.64
N GLU A 5 -13.85 -17.87 7.68
CA GLU A 5 -13.96 -17.33 9.03
C GLU A 5 -12.55 -17.15 9.62
N ARG A 6 -12.34 -16.04 10.35
CA ARG A 6 -11.05 -15.68 10.96
C ARG A 6 -11.28 -15.11 12.35
N LYS A 7 -10.27 -15.21 13.21
CA LYS A 7 -10.22 -14.52 14.49
C LYS A 7 -9.23 -13.36 14.44
N PHE A 8 -9.49 -12.31 15.21
CA PHE A 8 -8.48 -11.28 15.43
C PHE A 8 -7.32 -11.84 16.26
N GLY A 9 -6.10 -11.66 15.75
CA GLY A 9 -4.85 -11.99 16.42
C GLY A 9 -4.26 -10.75 17.11
N ARG A 10 -2.96 -10.54 16.93
CA ARG A 10 -2.26 -9.38 17.48
C ARG A 10 -2.64 -8.10 16.74
N ILE A 11 -2.69 -6.99 17.47
CA ILE A 11 -2.85 -5.64 16.91
C ILE A 11 -1.55 -4.89 17.15
N PHE A 12 -1.02 -4.26 16.10
CA PHE A 12 0.18 -3.45 16.15
C PHE A 12 -0.12 -2.04 15.69
N ASN A 13 0.38 -1.05 16.41
CA ASN A 13 0.45 0.34 15.97
C ASN A 13 1.91 0.66 15.67
N LEU A 14 2.19 1.04 14.44
CA LEU A 14 3.50 1.45 13.96
C LEU A 14 3.46 2.95 13.74
N ARG A 15 4.52 3.63 14.17
CA ARG A 15 4.79 5.02 13.87
C ARG A 15 6.04 5.09 13.02
N MET A 16 5.88 5.53 11.78
CA MET A 16 6.97 5.69 10.83
C MET A 16 7.33 7.17 10.72
N GLU A 17 8.63 7.44 10.64
CA GLU A 17 9.22 8.77 10.57
C GLU A 17 9.71 9.06 9.14
N GLU A 18 10.05 10.32 8.85
CA GLU A 18 10.42 10.79 7.50
C GLU A 18 11.54 9.98 6.82
N SER A 19 12.46 9.40 7.58
CA SER A 19 13.57 8.60 7.06
C SER A 19 13.20 7.16 6.68
N ASP A 20 12.00 6.70 7.01
CA ASP A 20 11.58 5.32 6.79
C ASP A 20 11.13 5.09 5.35
N GLU A 21 11.51 3.94 4.80
CA GLU A 21 10.99 3.46 3.52
C GLU A 21 9.68 2.69 3.78
N PHE A 22 8.56 3.26 3.35
CA PHE A 22 7.22 2.86 3.77
C PHE A 22 6.94 1.36 3.57
N TYR A 23 7.16 0.85 2.36
CA TYR A 23 6.91 -0.56 2.06
C TYR A 23 7.97 -1.47 2.69
N GLY A 24 9.24 -1.09 2.66
CA GLY A 24 10.32 -1.90 3.21
C GLY A 24 10.25 -2.04 4.73
N VAL A 25 9.82 -1.02 5.47
CA VAL A 25 9.53 -1.15 6.90
C VAL A 25 8.35 -2.07 7.11
N LEU A 26 7.25 -1.88 6.37
CA LEU A 26 6.03 -2.67 6.53
C LEU A 26 6.25 -4.15 6.21
N VAL A 27 6.87 -4.46 5.07
CA VAL A 27 7.18 -5.85 4.66
C VAL A 27 8.13 -6.52 5.64
N ARG A 28 9.19 -5.81 6.08
CA ARG A 28 10.13 -6.33 7.08
C ARG A 28 9.44 -6.65 8.39
N PHE A 29 8.58 -5.76 8.88
CA PHE A 29 7.82 -5.96 10.10
C PHE A 29 6.88 -7.16 10.00
N VAL A 30 6.11 -7.25 8.91
CA VAL A 30 5.20 -8.37 8.65
C VAL A 30 5.95 -9.69 8.60
N LYS A 31 7.13 -9.72 7.96
CA LYS A 31 8.01 -10.88 7.90
C LYS A 31 8.55 -11.27 9.27
N GLU A 32 9.08 -10.31 10.02
CA GLU A 32 9.63 -10.51 11.38
C GLU A 32 8.57 -11.08 12.32
N LYS A 33 7.36 -10.52 12.32
CA LYS A 33 6.26 -10.98 13.17
C LYS A 33 5.55 -12.22 12.63
N SER A 34 5.94 -12.71 11.45
CA SER A 34 5.33 -13.86 10.78
C SER A 34 3.82 -13.73 10.58
N ILE A 35 3.35 -12.52 10.26
CA ILE A 35 1.92 -12.24 10.04
C ILE A 35 1.53 -12.82 8.67
N ARG A 36 0.70 -13.88 8.68
CA ARG A 36 0.30 -14.61 7.46
C ARG A 36 -0.92 -14.02 6.76
N SER A 37 -1.80 -13.38 7.54
CA SER A 37 -2.97 -12.67 7.05
C SER A 37 -3.26 -11.50 7.98
N GLY A 38 -3.72 -10.39 7.45
CA GLY A 38 -4.00 -9.20 8.25
C GLY A 38 -4.68 -8.10 7.46
N LEU A 39 -5.24 -7.14 8.18
CA LEU A 39 -5.69 -5.86 7.66
C LEU A 39 -4.67 -4.79 8.01
N VAL A 40 -4.47 -3.85 7.10
CA VAL A 40 -3.60 -2.68 7.31
C VAL A 40 -4.47 -1.43 7.18
N PHE A 41 -4.34 -0.50 8.11
CA PHE A 41 -4.93 0.83 8.05
C PHE A 41 -3.81 1.85 8.26
N PHE A 42 -3.83 2.96 7.53
CA PHE A 42 -2.82 3.99 7.70
C PHE A 42 -3.35 5.39 7.47
N LEU A 43 -2.75 6.35 8.17
CA LEU A 43 -3.03 7.77 8.09
C LEU A 43 -1.71 8.53 8.26
N GLY A 44 -1.50 9.57 7.45
CA GLY A 44 -0.31 10.39 7.55
C GLY A 44 -0.12 11.27 6.33
N ALA A 45 1.12 11.42 5.89
CA ALA A 45 1.43 12.23 4.72
C ALA A 45 2.63 11.70 3.92
N PHE A 46 2.58 11.94 2.61
CA PHE A 46 3.69 11.74 1.68
C PHE A 46 4.24 13.08 1.20
N TYR A 47 5.56 13.16 0.99
CA TYR A 47 6.19 14.21 0.19
C TYR A 47 6.13 13.90 -1.31
N GLU A 48 6.11 12.61 -1.64
CA GLU A 48 6.13 12.09 -2.99
C GLU A 48 5.48 10.71 -2.96
N CYS A 49 4.63 10.40 -3.94
CA CYS A 49 4.03 9.07 -4.04
C CYS A 49 3.68 8.68 -5.47
N ASP A 50 3.82 7.39 -5.75
CA ASP A 50 3.39 6.73 -6.97
C ASP A 50 2.06 6.03 -6.72
N ILE A 51 1.05 6.35 -7.52
CA ILE A 51 -0.28 5.74 -7.43
C ILE A 51 -0.78 5.24 -8.78
N ILE A 52 -1.73 4.30 -8.72
CA ILE A 52 -2.55 3.90 -9.86
C ILE A 52 -3.99 4.31 -9.55
N PRO A 53 -4.48 5.46 -10.07
CA PRO A 53 -5.79 6.02 -9.72
C PRO A 53 -6.98 5.32 -10.41
N GLY A 54 -6.76 4.14 -10.98
CA GLY A 54 -7.74 3.42 -11.81
C GLY A 54 -7.56 1.91 -11.79
N VAL A 55 -8.02 1.23 -12.85
CA VAL A 55 -8.03 -0.23 -12.93
C VAL A 55 -6.60 -0.77 -13.11
N LEU A 56 -6.15 -1.66 -12.22
CA LEU A 56 -4.87 -2.38 -12.31
C LEU A 56 -4.75 -3.23 -13.60
N LYS A 57 -5.90 -3.64 -14.18
CA LYS A 57 -6.03 -4.33 -15.46
C LYS A 57 -7.33 -3.95 -16.19
N PRO A 58 -7.31 -3.02 -17.14
CA PRO A 58 -8.39 -2.91 -18.10
C PRO A 58 -8.49 -4.18 -18.98
N SER A 59 -9.72 -4.54 -19.34
CA SER A 59 -9.93 -5.42 -20.50
C SER A 59 -9.30 -4.76 -21.73
N PRO A 60 -8.64 -5.50 -22.64
CA PRO A 60 -8.03 -4.92 -23.82
C PRO A 60 -9.00 -4.02 -24.61
N PRO A 61 -8.52 -2.91 -25.20
CA PRO A 61 -7.13 -2.44 -25.19
C PRO A 61 -6.74 -1.71 -23.88
N MET A 62 -5.55 -2.02 -23.38
CA MET A 62 -4.95 -1.31 -22.22
C MET A 62 -4.65 0.14 -22.61
N PRO A 63 -4.95 1.14 -21.76
CA PRO A 63 -4.37 2.47 -21.89
C PRO A 63 -2.85 2.40 -21.68
N PRO A 64 -2.08 3.30 -22.29
CA PRO A 64 -0.65 3.46 -22.02
C PRO A 64 -0.36 3.61 -20.52
N GLU A 65 0.81 3.13 -20.06
CA GLU A 65 1.16 3.08 -18.65
C GLU A 65 1.12 4.48 -18.00
N GLU A 66 1.56 5.49 -18.74
CA GLU A 66 1.53 6.91 -18.36
C GLU A 66 0.11 7.46 -18.13
N TRP A 67 -0.93 6.77 -18.60
CA TRP A 67 -2.33 7.14 -18.37
C TRP A 67 -2.94 6.40 -17.17
N THR A 68 -2.24 5.38 -16.67
CA THR A 68 -2.71 4.52 -15.58
C THR A 68 -1.95 4.74 -14.28
N ARG A 69 -0.79 5.39 -14.34
CA ARG A 69 0.01 5.76 -13.17
C ARG A 69 0.06 7.27 -13.01
N LYS A 70 0.16 7.71 -11.76
CA LYS A 70 0.39 9.12 -11.43
C LYS A 70 1.53 9.20 -10.42
N HIS A 71 2.55 9.93 -10.80
CA HIS A 71 3.63 10.33 -9.91
C HIS A 71 3.30 11.72 -9.34
N LEU A 72 3.19 11.81 -8.01
CA LEU A 72 2.92 13.05 -7.29
C LEU A 72 4.18 13.46 -6.54
N THR A 73 4.63 14.70 -6.74
CA THR A 73 5.88 15.26 -6.17
C THR A 73 5.64 16.39 -5.17
N ASP A 74 4.39 16.57 -4.75
CA ASP A 74 3.97 17.55 -3.76
C ASP A 74 3.42 16.88 -2.50
N TRP A 75 3.34 17.65 -1.40
CA TRP A 75 2.82 17.13 -0.13
C TRP A 75 1.35 16.75 -0.26
N ARG A 76 1.03 15.52 0.16
CA ARG A 76 -0.31 14.96 0.22
C ARG A 76 -0.57 14.33 1.58
N ASP A 77 -1.69 14.68 2.20
CA ASP A 77 -2.23 13.92 3.33
C ASP A 77 -2.93 12.68 2.80
N VAL A 78 -2.82 11.57 3.52
CA VAL A 78 -3.31 10.27 3.07
C VAL A 78 -4.09 9.57 4.16
N HIS A 79 -5.17 8.92 3.75
CA HIS A 79 -5.74 7.79 4.49
C HIS A 79 -5.78 6.58 3.55
N GLY A 80 -5.51 5.40 4.09
CA GLY A 80 -5.54 4.20 3.28
C GLY A 80 -5.71 2.93 4.09
N GLN A 81 -5.95 1.86 3.36
CA GLN A 81 -6.19 0.55 3.93
C GLN A 81 -5.82 -0.55 2.94
N GLY A 82 -5.68 -1.75 3.45
CA GLY A 82 -5.32 -2.88 2.64
C GLY A 82 -5.28 -4.17 3.42
N TYR A 83 -4.60 -5.16 2.85
CA TYR A 83 -4.48 -6.47 3.47
C TYR A 83 -3.08 -7.05 3.27
N ILE A 84 -2.77 -8.00 4.14
CA ILE A 84 -1.58 -8.84 4.12
C ILE A 84 -2.00 -10.24 3.70
N SER A 85 -1.23 -10.85 2.79
CA SER A 85 -1.31 -12.27 2.47
C SER A 85 0.08 -12.85 2.24
N TRP A 86 0.18 -14.18 2.20
CA TRP A 86 1.39 -14.91 1.85
C TRP A 86 1.07 -15.94 0.76
N PRO A 87 0.98 -15.49 -0.50
CA PRO A 87 0.79 -16.41 -1.63
C PRO A 87 2.09 -17.14 -1.96
N ASP A 88 1.97 -18.35 -2.54
CA ASP A 88 3.12 -19.15 -2.97
C ASP A 88 3.87 -18.52 -4.17
N THR A 89 3.19 -17.65 -4.90
CA THR A 89 3.75 -16.91 -6.04
C THR A 89 3.46 -15.42 -5.89
N GLN A 90 4.39 -14.58 -6.33
CA GLN A 90 4.19 -13.14 -6.31
C GLN A 90 2.94 -12.80 -7.14
N PRO A 91 1.95 -12.09 -6.57
CA PRO A 91 0.79 -11.64 -7.32
C PRO A 91 1.22 -10.72 -8.46
N GLU A 92 0.52 -10.79 -9.60
CA GLU A 92 0.70 -9.86 -10.70
C GLU A 92 0.39 -8.44 -10.23
N THR A 93 1.44 -7.71 -9.91
CA THR A 93 1.38 -6.40 -9.28
C THR A 93 2.37 -5.48 -9.96
N LEU A 94 1.96 -4.23 -10.12
CA LEU A 94 2.75 -3.18 -10.79
C LEU A 94 3.77 -2.54 -9.84
N LEU A 95 4.22 -3.30 -8.83
CA LEU A 95 5.18 -2.91 -7.79
C LEU A 95 6.59 -3.40 -8.16
N GLU A 96 7.14 -2.93 -9.28
CA GLU A 96 8.42 -3.42 -9.79
C GLU A 96 9.57 -3.29 -8.78
N LYS A 97 9.56 -2.21 -7.98
CA LYS A 97 10.52 -1.95 -6.90
C LYS A 97 10.47 -2.99 -5.77
N HIS A 98 9.35 -3.70 -5.61
CA HIS A 98 9.12 -4.69 -4.55
C HIS A 98 9.00 -6.11 -5.10
N ARG A 99 9.55 -6.38 -6.29
CA ARG A 99 9.59 -7.72 -6.87
C ARG A 99 10.39 -8.68 -5.98
N TRP A 100 9.79 -9.84 -5.71
CA TRP A 100 10.40 -10.88 -4.90
C TRP A 100 11.61 -11.46 -5.64
N LYS A 101 12.70 -11.73 -4.90
CA LYS A 101 13.98 -12.20 -5.47
C LYS A 101 14.19 -13.72 -5.36
N GLY A 102 13.17 -14.47 -4.97
CA GLY A 102 13.26 -15.92 -4.86
C GLY A 102 12.05 -16.52 -4.14
N GLU A 103 12.20 -16.73 -2.83
CA GLU A 103 11.18 -17.37 -1.99
C GLU A 103 9.94 -16.50 -1.80
N PRO A 104 8.79 -17.10 -1.43
CA PRO A 104 7.58 -16.36 -1.08
C PRO A 104 7.82 -15.35 0.05
N GLU A 105 7.40 -14.11 -0.19
CA GLU A 105 7.46 -13.03 0.79
C GLU A 105 6.05 -12.59 1.22
N PRO A 106 5.90 -11.79 2.28
CA PRO A 106 4.62 -11.17 2.54
C PRO A 106 4.20 -10.26 1.38
N TYR A 107 2.96 -10.39 0.97
CA TYR A 107 2.32 -9.49 0.03
C TYR A 107 1.46 -8.48 0.79
N VAL A 108 1.75 -7.18 0.62
CA VAL A 108 0.97 -6.09 1.22
C VAL A 108 0.30 -5.30 0.10
N HIS A 109 -1.02 -5.41 0.01
CA HIS A 109 -1.82 -4.73 -1.01
C HIS A 109 -2.52 -3.53 -0.39
N LEU A 110 -2.17 -2.31 -0.81
CA LEU A 110 -2.73 -1.09 -0.24
C LEU A 110 -3.50 -0.27 -1.28
N HIS A 111 -4.61 0.31 -0.82
CA HIS A 111 -5.34 1.36 -1.52
C HIS A 111 -5.47 2.57 -0.60
N MET A 112 -5.62 3.74 -1.20
CA MET A 112 -5.60 5.01 -0.48
C MET A 112 -6.56 6.01 -1.08
N THR A 113 -6.75 7.10 -0.34
CA THR A 113 -7.20 8.39 -0.84
C THR A 113 -6.25 9.47 -0.33
N LEU A 114 -5.81 10.34 -1.23
CA LEU A 114 -4.92 11.47 -0.97
C LEU A 114 -5.68 12.77 -1.11
N SER A 115 -5.33 13.73 -0.27
CA SER A 115 -5.77 15.11 -0.39
C SER A 115 -5.24 15.78 -1.67
N GLY A 116 -5.72 16.99 -1.88
CA GLY A 116 -5.07 17.98 -2.71
C GLY A 116 -3.66 18.31 -2.21
N GLY A 117 -2.86 18.92 -3.10
CA GLY A 117 -1.60 19.53 -2.73
C GLY A 117 -1.84 20.93 -2.17
N PRO A 118 -0.79 21.64 -1.74
CA PRO A 118 -0.91 23.01 -1.27
C PRO A 118 -1.67 23.90 -2.28
N GLY A 119 -2.80 24.47 -1.85
CA GLY A 119 -3.66 25.33 -2.69
C GLY A 119 -4.61 24.60 -3.63
N LYS A 120 -4.64 23.26 -3.65
CA LYS A 120 -5.43 22.43 -4.57
C LYS A 120 -6.53 21.67 -3.84
N TRP A 121 -7.30 22.35 -3.01
CA TRP A 121 -8.28 21.75 -2.08
C TRP A 121 -9.44 21.00 -2.75
N GLU A 122 -9.67 21.23 -4.05
CA GLU A 122 -10.66 20.49 -4.85
C GLU A 122 -10.11 19.18 -5.45
N GLU A 123 -8.79 18.97 -5.43
CA GLU A 123 -8.19 17.73 -5.91
C GLU A 123 -8.27 16.64 -4.84
N VAL A 124 -8.72 15.46 -5.23
CA VAL A 124 -8.63 14.24 -4.43
C VAL A 124 -8.22 13.10 -5.37
N TYR A 125 -7.27 12.30 -4.93
CA TYR A 125 -6.86 11.10 -5.67
C TYR A 125 -7.21 9.87 -4.87
N GLY A 126 -7.67 8.82 -5.52
CA GLY A 126 -7.85 7.50 -4.90
C GLY A 126 -7.32 6.43 -5.84
N GLY A 127 -6.82 5.33 -5.29
CA GLY A 127 -6.18 4.31 -6.11
C GLY A 127 -5.40 3.26 -5.34
N HIS A 128 -4.65 2.45 -6.08
CA HIS A 128 -3.64 1.57 -5.53
C HIS A 128 -2.37 2.37 -5.22
N LEU A 129 -1.80 2.18 -4.03
CA LEU A 129 -0.53 2.77 -3.66
C LEU A 129 0.60 1.92 -4.22
N CYS A 130 1.52 2.52 -4.96
CA CYS A 130 2.69 1.82 -5.47
C CYS A 130 3.90 1.98 -4.56
N ASP A 131 4.23 3.22 -4.22
CA ASP A 131 5.38 3.55 -3.38
C ASP A 131 5.28 5.03 -2.95
N GLY A 132 6.12 5.48 -2.04
CA GLY A 132 6.23 6.89 -1.71
C GLY A 132 7.21 7.22 -0.60
N ARG A 133 7.64 8.49 -0.58
CA ARG A 133 8.46 9.06 0.49
C ARG A 133 7.55 9.69 1.53
N ILE A 134 7.55 9.15 2.73
CA ILE A 134 6.67 9.61 3.80
C ILE A 134 7.24 10.85 4.49
N LYS A 135 6.33 11.69 5.00
CA LYS A 135 6.63 12.75 5.97
C LYS A 135 6.46 12.25 7.41
N GLY A 136 5.55 11.31 7.58
CA GLY A 136 5.23 10.65 8.83
C GLY A 136 3.95 9.83 8.63
N MET A 137 3.90 8.64 9.22
CA MET A 137 2.79 7.72 9.02
C MET A 137 2.46 6.99 10.30
N LEU A 138 1.16 6.88 10.60
CA LEU A 138 0.64 5.91 11.55
C LEU A 138 0.08 4.73 10.76
N VAL A 139 0.48 3.52 11.14
CA VAL A 139 0.02 2.28 10.49
C VAL A 139 -0.46 1.32 11.56
N ASP A 140 -1.74 0.95 11.49
CA ASP A 140 -2.32 -0.11 12.31
C ASP A 140 -2.37 -1.41 11.50
N ILE A 141 -1.89 -2.50 12.11
CA ILE A 141 -1.97 -3.85 11.56
C ILE A 141 -2.82 -4.69 12.49
N VAL A 142 -3.88 -5.26 11.94
CA VAL A 142 -4.74 -6.24 12.62
C VAL A 142 -4.47 -7.61 12.03
N GLU A 143 -3.79 -8.48 12.76
CA GLU A 143 -3.55 -9.85 12.33
C GLU A 143 -4.84 -10.68 12.31
N LEU A 144 -4.97 -11.56 11.33
CA LEU A 144 -6.08 -12.49 11.17
C LEU A 144 -5.58 -13.93 11.26
N LEU A 145 -6.15 -14.70 12.20
CA LEU A 145 -5.86 -16.12 12.46
C LEU A 145 -6.92 -17.00 11.80
#